data_AF-A0A7V2IN07-F1
#
_entry.id   AF-A0A7V2IN07-F1
#
_cell.length_a   1.000
_cell.length_b   1.000
_cell.length_c   1.000
_cell.angle_alpha   90.00
_cell.angle_beta   90.00
_cell.angle_gamma   90.00
#
_symmetry.space_group_name_H-M   'P 1'
#
loop_
_entity.id
_entity.type
_entity.pdbx_description
1 polymer ?
#
loop_
_entity_poly.entity_id
_entity_poly.type
_entity_poly.pdbx_seq_one_letter_code
_entity_poly.pdbx_strand_id
1 'polypeptide(L)'
;MANELTALPEFTRRLFKHAYLVLPWFCATSEQHRLHVDDLAQATAWLKALCADRPLFFGPDAAMDKAHRELSRFYDLASPDQPATPANADARQALSRAWRHAYANRHVLQLRGHEVRLMRFFREIYVALKNTHVPELQCMARLIDTDVVCLARSIHPAGGWTPRQAVIDANTEMADLHQQLFGGADPTPDLCKQAHRAKPKTYARYQQLLRARREAARLRITEIFDNERWFPIVKSAVLYEHLKEEGLEDLLPSTFRGRVGVQPTGYPLTFYTYDGLELDSPPLHDVAMNPNYGRPEPDKDYKIHPPEDGTFYCESKAVVGESKTKHYTLAYKRRARKLKYESVHRLAEQIDAIRERLATHLDCDHRDTWVRALMCLLIDRHCARIGNQASTRRVDNKTYGITTLQTRKHVRVLDDWIILEYRGKHGQPQRHALPRYRTSNGRSGDPIGAAIADRLAELIHEKRRFLFTRTDRKPYTPQMVNEYFTAAPEPQPDANLPYGGAGSPCTVHNVRNYQATRVFMRLAEKFARRHPKPTYEEVLAGYQGRNRTATRQGRVGAIQVAARLLGNTPAICRKSYIDPQQQLLFFQRWGYRPPDCVIRDLFVQEDHDTYGVARALRRSRPRRVKADRRRSR
;
A
#
# COMPACT_ATOMS: atom_id res chain seq x y z
N MET A 1 7.86 11.20 4.20
CA MET A 1 7.17 12.27 3.42
C MET A 1 7.86 13.63 3.52
N ALA A 2 8.21 14.14 4.71
CA ALA A 2 9.08 15.32 4.85
C ALA A 2 10.41 15.14 4.08
N ASN A 3 11.08 13.99 4.26
CA ASN A 3 12.26 13.60 3.48
C ASN A 3 11.99 13.40 1.97
N GLU A 4 10.75 13.12 1.57
CA GLU A 4 10.40 12.95 0.15
C GLU A 4 10.12 14.30 -0.53
N LEU A 5 9.51 15.24 0.21
CA LEU A 5 9.20 16.59 -0.26
C LEU A 5 10.45 17.49 -0.24
N THR A 6 11.38 17.30 0.70
CA THR A 6 12.70 17.95 0.60
C THR A 6 13.50 17.45 -0.59
N ALA A 7 13.31 16.19 -0.98
CA ALA A 7 13.86 15.57 -2.18
C ALA A 7 12.95 15.74 -3.43
N LEU A 8 12.11 16.78 -3.50
CA LEU A 8 11.36 17.09 -4.72
C LEU A 8 12.32 17.31 -5.90
N PRO A 9 12.03 16.73 -7.08
CA PRO A 9 12.70 17.15 -8.31
C PRO A 9 12.52 18.66 -8.50
N GLU A 10 13.51 19.30 -9.10
CA GLU A 10 13.48 20.75 -9.38
C GLU A 10 12.19 21.18 -10.09
N PHE A 11 11.73 20.37 -11.04
CA PHE A 11 10.45 20.57 -11.72
C PHE A 11 9.26 20.65 -10.74
N THR A 12 9.14 19.69 -9.83
CA THR A 12 8.02 19.61 -8.90
C THR A 12 8.07 20.74 -7.87
N ARG A 13 9.27 21.09 -7.41
CA ARG A 13 9.46 22.24 -6.52
C ARG A 13 8.99 23.52 -7.20
N ARG A 14 9.36 23.77 -8.46
CA ARG A 14 8.89 24.93 -9.24
C ARG A 14 7.38 24.95 -9.43
N LEU A 15 6.78 23.82 -9.80
CA LEU A 15 5.33 23.67 -9.97
C LEU A 15 4.56 24.08 -8.70
N PHE A 16 4.95 23.54 -7.55
CA PHE A 16 4.25 23.86 -6.30
C PHE A 16 4.65 25.23 -5.74
N LYS A 17 5.90 25.67 -5.87
CA LYS A 17 6.32 27.03 -5.49
C LYS A 17 5.45 28.06 -6.21
N HIS A 18 5.27 27.92 -7.52
CA HIS A 18 4.35 28.78 -8.27
C HIS A 18 2.91 28.70 -7.74
N ALA A 19 2.42 27.48 -7.49
CA ALA A 19 1.07 27.28 -6.97
C ALA A 19 0.85 27.97 -5.62
N TYR A 20 1.85 27.98 -4.73
CA TYR A 20 1.82 28.67 -3.45
C TYR A 20 1.91 30.19 -3.60
N LEU A 21 2.78 30.70 -4.47
CA LEU A 21 2.95 32.15 -4.67
C LEU A 21 1.69 32.83 -5.21
N VAL A 22 0.92 32.15 -6.06
CA VAL A 22 -0.32 32.69 -6.64
C VAL A 22 -1.53 32.53 -5.71
N LEU A 23 -1.46 31.61 -4.75
CA LEU A 23 -2.61 31.23 -3.92
C LEU A 23 -3.18 32.40 -3.09
N PRO A 24 -2.39 33.22 -2.38
CA PRO A 24 -2.95 34.31 -1.57
C PRO A 24 -3.69 35.35 -2.44
N TRP A 25 -3.13 35.73 -3.59
CA TRP A 25 -3.80 36.64 -4.52
C TRP A 25 -5.12 36.05 -5.05
N PHE A 26 -5.12 34.76 -5.40
CA PHE A 26 -6.35 34.08 -5.83
C PHE A 26 -7.43 34.08 -4.74
N CYS A 27 -7.04 33.83 -3.49
CA CYS A 27 -7.93 33.88 -2.33
C CYS A 27 -8.46 35.28 -2.05
N ALA A 28 -7.58 36.29 -1.99
CA ALA A 28 -7.93 37.68 -1.67
C ALA A 28 -8.88 38.32 -2.68
N THR A 29 -8.72 37.98 -3.96
CA THR A 29 -9.55 38.54 -5.02
C THR A 29 -10.91 37.85 -5.13
N SER A 30 -11.07 36.65 -4.55
CA SER A 30 -12.26 35.81 -4.70
C SER A 30 -13.20 35.93 -3.53
N GLU A 31 -14.34 36.59 -3.75
CA GLU A 31 -15.42 36.71 -2.76
C GLU A 31 -15.99 35.34 -2.32
N GLN A 32 -15.82 34.31 -3.14
CA GLN A 32 -16.35 32.97 -2.88
C GLN A 32 -15.55 32.21 -1.82
N HIS A 33 -14.30 32.59 -1.54
CA HIS A 33 -13.45 31.84 -0.62
C HIS A 33 -13.67 32.16 0.86
N ARG A 34 -14.23 33.34 1.19
CA ARG A 34 -14.38 33.80 2.60
C ARG A 34 -13.08 33.65 3.42
N LEU A 35 -11.94 34.00 2.81
CA LEU A 35 -10.61 33.97 3.41
C LEU A 35 -10.05 35.39 3.46
N HIS A 36 -9.36 35.73 4.53
CA HIS A 36 -8.57 36.96 4.65
C HIS A 36 -7.12 36.71 4.27
N VAL A 37 -6.45 37.73 3.73
CA VAL A 37 -5.02 37.66 3.38
C VAL A 37 -4.30 38.83 4.02
N ASP A 38 -3.54 38.58 5.08
CA ASP A 38 -2.91 39.62 5.90
C ASP A 38 -1.78 40.35 5.14
N ASP A 39 -1.02 39.61 4.33
CA ASP A 39 0.11 40.14 3.55
C ASP A 39 -0.18 40.14 2.04
N LEU A 40 -1.24 40.85 1.67
CA LEU A 40 -1.64 41.00 0.26
C LEU A 40 -0.59 41.79 -0.55
N ALA A 41 0.13 42.72 0.09
CA ALA A 41 1.16 43.53 -0.56
C ALA A 41 2.32 42.65 -1.05
N GLN A 42 2.85 41.77 -0.19
CA GLN A 42 3.90 40.84 -0.60
C GLN A 42 3.41 39.86 -1.67
N ALA A 43 2.20 39.31 -1.53
CA ALA A 43 1.61 38.43 -2.54
C ALA A 43 1.49 39.11 -3.91
N THR A 44 1.11 40.40 -3.92
CA THR A 44 1.01 41.21 -5.13
C THR A 44 2.36 41.42 -5.79
N ALA A 45 3.41 41.73 -5.01
CA ALA A 45 4.77 41.87 -5.53
C ALA A 45 5.28 40.58 -6.20
N TRP A 46 5.04 39.43 -5.59
CA TRP A 46 5.40 38.14 -6.18
C TRP A 46 4.62 37.84 -7.47
N LEU A 47 3.32 38.13 -7.50
CA LEU A 47 2.53 37.91 -8.69
C LEU A 47 3.00 38.79 -9.86
N LYS A 48 3.43 40.03 -9.61
CA LYS A 48 4.03 40.89 -10.64
C LYS A 48 5.27 40.26 -11.25
N ALA A 49 6.18 39.76 -10.41
CA ALA A 49 7.37 39.06 -10.88
C ALA A 49 7.01 37.84 -11.75
N LEU A 50 6.02 37.05 -11.31
CA LEU A 50 5.53 35.90 -12.09
C LEU A 50 4.89 36.29 -13.43
N CYS A 51 4.14 37.40 -13.48
CA CYS A 51 3.54 37.89 -14.72
C CYS A 51 4.57 38.46 -15.70
N ALA A 52 5.69 38.99 -15.20
CA ALA A 52 6.82 39.41 -16.02
C ALA A 52 7.59 38.19 -16.60
N ASP A 53 7.86 37.19 -15.77
CA ASP A 53 8.61 35.98 -16.18
C ASP A 53 7.78 34.98 -17.00
N ARG A 54 6.45 35.00 -16.86
CA ARG A 54 5.48 34.11 -17.54
C ARG A 54 5.86 32.62 -17.53
N PRO A 55 6.19 32.01 -16.38
CA PRO A 55 6.73 30.66 -16.34
C PRO A 55 5.70 29.59 -16.75
N LEU A 56 6.08 28.68 -17.66
CA LEU A 56 5.27 27.50 -18.01
C LEU A 56 5.68 26.27 -17.20
N PHE A 57 5.16 26.17 -15.98
CA PHE A 57 5.64 25.20 -14.97
C PHE A 57 4.90 23.84 -14.95
N PHE A 58 3.96 23.57 -15.88
CA PHE A 58 3.35 22.23 -16.02
C PHE A 58 4.21 21.23 -16.79
N GLY A 59 5.44 21.60 -17.18
CA GLY A 59 6.37 20.71 -17.88
C GLY A 59 6.09 20.63 -19.38
N PRO A 60 6.98 20.04 -20.19
CA PRO A 60 6.97 20.21 -21.65
C PRO A 60 6.11 19.20 -22.43
N ASP A 61 5.32 18.36 -21.75
CA ASP A 61 4.55 17.32 -22.43
C ASP A 61 3.39 17.93 -23.24
N ALA A 62 3.19 17.49 -24.49
CA ALA A 62 2.16 18.02 -25.38
C ALA A 62 0.73 17.87 -24.82
N ALA A 63 0.49 16.90 -23.92
CA ALA A 63 -0.78 16.78 -23.23
C ALA A 63 -1.07 17.99 -22.31
N MET A 64 -0.05 18.80 -21.98
CA MET A 64 -0.17 20.03 -21.18
C MET A 64 -0.44 21.28 -22.01
N ASP A 65 -0.42 21.24 -23.34
CA ASP A 65 -0.59 22.43 -24.19
C ASP A 65 -1.85 23.24 -23.86
N LYS A 66 -2.96 22.55 -23.55
CA LYS A 66 -4.20 23.21 -23.10
C LYS A 66 -4.04 23.91 -21.75
N ALA A 67 -3.31 23.29 -20.82
CA ALA A 67 -3.03 23.89 -19.52
C ALA A 67 -2.11 25.11 -19.65
N HIS A 68 -1.07 25.03 -20.50
CA HIS A 68 -0.17 26.17 -20.74
C HIS A 68 -0.86 27.34 -21.42
N ARG A 69 -1.72 27.10 -22.42
CA ARG A 69 -2.47 28.20 -23.06
C ARG A 69 -3.35 28.97 -22.08
N GLU A 70 -4.06 28.26 -21.21
CA GLU A 70 -4.87 28.90 -20.16
C GLU A 70 -4.00 29.60 -19.11
N LEU A 71 -2.81 29.08 -18.81
CA LEU A 71 -1.87 29.72 -17.90
C LEU A 71 -1.28 31.01 -18.52
N SER A 72 -0.93 31.02 -19.80
CA SER A 72 -0.52 32.22 -20.51
C SER A 72 -1.62 33.28 -20.49
N ARG A 73 -2.86 32.88 -20.77
CA ARG A 73 -4.03 33.77 -20.68
C ARG A 73 -4.22 34.34 -19.27
N PHE A 74 -3.93 33.56 -18.23
CA PHE A 74 -3.92 34.07 -16.85
C PHE A 74 -2.91 35.21 -16.68
N TYR A 75 -1.67 35.04 -17.15
CA TYR A 75 -0.65 36.10 -17.07
C TYR A 75 -0.99 37.34 -17.90
N ASP A 76 -1.70 37.18 -19.02
CA ASP A 76 -2.14 38.31 -19.86
C ASP A 76 -3.25 39.13 -19.19
N LEU A 77 -4.11 38.49 -18.39
CA LEU A 77 -5.29 39.13 -17.79
C LEU A 77 -5.09 39.58 -16.35
N ALA A 78 -4.16 38.96 -15.62
CA ALA A 78 -3.92 39.27 -14.22
C ALA A 78 -3.41 40.72 -14.08
N SER A 79 -4.13 41.51 -13.29
CA SER A 79 -3.76 42.87 -12.89
C SER A 79 -3.53 42.89 -11.37
N PRO A 80 -2.29 42.64 -10.91
CA PRO A 80 -1.99 42.47 -9.49
C PRO A 80 -2.35 43.71 -8.65
N ASP A 81 -2.21 44.91 -9.22
CA ASP A 81 -2.47 46.18 -8.55
C ASP A 81 -3.95 46.53 -8.40
N GLN A 82 -4.84 45.83 -9.12
CA GLN A 82 -6.27 46.15 -9.14
C GLN A 82 -7.14 44.92 -8.85
N PRO A 83 -7.07 44.37 -7.63
CA PRO A 83 -7.64 43.07 -7.26
C PRO A 83 -9.16 42.92 -7.53
N ALA A 84 -9.93 44.02 -7.50
CA ALA A 84 -11.39 44.03 -7.63
C ALA A 84 -11.91 44.30 -9.07
N THR A 85 -11.12 44.05 -10.11
CA THR A 85 -11.52 44.31 -11.50
C THR A 85 -12.14 43.08 -12.19
N PRO A 86 -13.06 43.27 -13.17
CA PRO A 86 -13.56 42.18 -14.02
C PRO A 86 -12.46 41.39 -14.73
N ALA A 87 -11.36 42.05 -15.11
CA ALA A 87 -10.17 41.40 -15.70
C ALA A 87 -9.57 40.32 -14.78
N ASN A 88 -9.54 40.57 -13.47
CA ASN A 88 -9.06 39.58 -12.49
C ASN A 88 -10.03 38.41 -12.30
N ALA A 89 -11.33 38.62 -12.51
CA ALA A 89 -12.28 37.50 -12.54
C ALA A 89 -12.00 36.55 -13.71
N ASP A 90 -11.71 37.08 -14.90
CA ASP A 90 -11.33 36.28 -16.08
C ASP A 90 -9.96 35.61 -15.93
N ALA A 91 -8.99 36.31 -15.34
CA ALA A 91 -7.68 35.76 -15.00
C ALA A 91 -7.81 34.54 -14.08
N ARG A 92 -8.62 34.64 -13.02
CA ARG A 92 -8.92 33.51 -12.13
C ARG A 92 -9.52 32.32 -12.89
N GLN A 93 -10.49 32.56 -13.77
CA GLN A 93 -11.09 31.47 -14.55
C GLN A 93 -10.07 30.79 -15.47
N ALA A 94 -9.15 31.56 -16.07
CA ALA A 94 -8.06 31.01 -16.88
C ALA A 94 -7.14 30.12 -16.02
N LEU A 95 -6.75 30.59 -14.82
CA LEU A 95 -5.98 29.78 -13.88
C LEU A 95 -6.73 28.49 -13.47
N SER A 96 -8.04 28.58 -13.18
CA SER A 96 -8.88 27.42 -12.90
C SER A 96 -8.89 26.41 -14.06
N ARG A 97 -9.03 26.88 -15.30
CA ARG A 97 -9.00 26.02 -16.49
C ARG A 97 -7.62 25.37 -16.67
N ALA A 98 -6.54 26.12 -16.45
CA ALA A 98 -5.17 25.60 -16.50
C ALA A 98 -5.00 24.41 -15.53
N TRP A 99 -5.35 24.59 -14.26
CA TRP A 99 -5.29 23.52 -13.25
C TRP A 99 -6.22 22.34 -13.55
N ARG A 100 -7.40 22.59 -14.12
CA ARG A 100 -8.32 21.54 -14.56
C ARG A 100 -7.70 20.66 -15.64
N HIS A 101 -7.11 21.27 -16.67
CA HIS A 101 -6.44 20.56 -17.76
C HIS A 101 -5.18 19.83 -17.29
N ALA A 102 -4.36 20.48 -16.46
CA ALA A 102 -3.17 19.87 -15.89
C ALA A 102 -3.55 18.64 -15.04
N TYR A 103 -4.56 18.75 -14.18
CA TYR A 103 -4.99 17.63 -13.33
C TYR A 103 -5.57 16.46 -14.15
N ALA A 104 -6.34 16.73 -15.21
CA ALA A 104 -6.83 15.68 -16.11
C ALA A 104 -5.68 14.88 -16.73
N ASN A 105 -4.60 15.56 -17.08
CA ASN A 105 -3.41 14.97 -17.72
C ASN A 105 -2.27 14.67 -16.74
N ARG A 106 -2.49 14.75 -15.41
CA ARG A 106 -1.45 14.61 -14.36
C ARG A 106 -0.59 13.35 -14.43
N HIS A 107 -1.07 12.31 -15.11
CA HIS A 107 -0.36 11.05 -15.30
C HIS A 107 0.94 11.21 -16.12
N VAL A 108 1.06 12.25 -16.95
CA VAL A 108 2.29 12.56 -17.73
C VAL A 108 3.31 13.35 -16.93
N LEU A 109 2.90 14.02 -15.85
CA LEU A 109 3.77 14.86 -15.01
C LEU A 109 4.73 14.06 -14.11
N GLN A 110 4.63 12.73 -14.13
CA GLN A 110 5.44 11.80 -13.33
C GLN A 110 5.44 12.08 -11.81
N LEU A 111 4.49 12.87 -11.31
CA LEU A 111 4.38 13.28 -9.91
C LEU A 111 4.32 12.08 -8.96
N ARG A 112 4.98 12.11 -7.81
CA ARG A 112 4.87 11.07 -6.74
C ARG A 112 3.54 11.17 -5.98
N GLY A 113 3.20 10.15 -5.18
CA GLY A 113 1.85 10.06 -4.59
C GLY A 113 1.46 11.25 -3.67
N HIS A 114 2.42 11.80 -2.93
CA HIS A 114 2.20 13.03 -2.15
C HIS A 114 2.06 14.28 -3.06
N GLU A 115 2.81 14.34 -4.16
CA GLU A 115 2.75 15.41 -5.16
C GLU A 115 1.40 15.40 -5.91
N VAL A 116 0.89 14.22 -6.28
CA VAL A 116 -0.45 14.07 -6.87
C VAL A 116 -1.54 14.56 -5.92
N ARG A 117 -1.34 14.35 -4.60
CA ARG A 117 -2.28 14.84 -3.58
C ARG A 117 -2.21 16.36 -3.42
N LEU A 118 -1.01 16.94 -3.38
CA LEU A 118 -0.82 18.40 -3.41
C LEU A 118 -1.49 19.01 -4.65
N MET A 119 -1.23 18.44 -5.83
CA MET A 119 -1.86 18.88 -7.07
C MET A 119 -3.39 18.78 -7.01
N ARG A 120 -3.93 17.75 -6.34
CA ARG A 120 -5.38 17.63 -6.11
C ARG A 120 -5.89 18.75 -5.20
N PHE A 121 -5.21 19.06 -4.10
CA PHE A 121 -5.62 20.14 -3.19
C PHE A 121 -5.64 21.50 -3.89
N PHE A 122 -4.58 21.83 -4.62
CA PHE A 122 -4.56 23.04 -5.46
C PHE A 122 -5.69 23.04 -6.49
N ARG A 123 -5.94 21.91 -7.19
CA ARG A 123 -7.06 21.80 -8.12
C ARG A 123 -8.41 21.95 -7.42
N GLU A 124 -8.58 21.44 -6.21
CA GLU A 124 -9.82 21.59 -5.44
C GLU A 124 -10.06 23.03 -5.00
N ILE A 125 -9.00 23.79 -4.69
CA ILE A 125 -9.10 25.22 -4.40
C ILE A 125 -9.34 26.01 -5.69
N TYR A 126 -8.46 25.90 -6.69
CA TYR A 126 -8.53 26.71 -7.91
C TYR A 126 -9.74 26.38 -8.78
N VAL A 127 -10.26 25.14 -8.77
CA VAL A 127 -11.32 24.70 -9.70
C VAL A 127 -12.64 24.45 -9.01
N ALA A 128 -12.62 23.81 -7.85
CA ALA A 128 -13.84 23.46 -7.11
C ALA A 128 -14.14 24.46 -5.98
N LEU A 129 -13.30 25.49 -5.81
CA LEU A 129 -13.46 26.56 -4.84
C LEU A 129 -13.58 26.07 -3.39
N LYS A 130 -12.95 24.92 -3.10
CA LYS A 130 -12.97 24.31 -1.77
C LYS A 130 -11.85 24.88 -0.91
N ASN A 131 -12.17 25.86 -0.07
CA ASN A 131 -11.22 26.44 0.89
C ASN A 131 -10.83 25.47 2.03
N THR A 132 -11.51 24.33 2.17
CA THR A 132 -11.25 23.33 3.22
C THR A 132 -9.85 22.73 3.19
N HIS A 133 -9.08 22.93 2.10
CA HIS A 133 -7.70 22.45 1.96
C HIS A 133 -6.62 23.51 2.20
N VAL A 134 -7.03 24.75 2.47
CA VAL A 134 -6.08 25.84 2.72
C VAL A 134 -5.22 25.54 3.95
N PRO A 135 -5.76 25.09 5.10
CA PRO A 135 -4.93 24.76 6.24
C PRO A 135 -3.89 23.68 5.93
N GLU A 136 -4.27 22.63 5.20
CA GLU A 136 -3.35 21.58 4.76
C GLU A 136 -2.23 22.12 3.88
N LEU A 137 -2.57 22.99 2.92
CA LEU A 137 -1.58 23.61 2.06
C LEU A 137 -0.64 24.50 2.87
N GLN A 138 -1.13 25.28 3.83
CA GLN A 138 -0.30 26.12 4.70
C GLN A 138 0.72 25.28 5.48
N CYS A 139 0.26 24.18 6.08
CA CYS A 139 1.15 23.24 6.76
C CYS A 139 2.16 22.59 5.80
N MET A 140 1.77 22.35 4.54
CA MET A 140 2.66 21.76 3.54
C MET A 140 3.62 22.74 2.87
N ALA A 141 3.39 24.06 2.98
CA ALA A 141 4.18 25.10 2.31
C ALA A 141 5.67 25.01 2.68
N ARG A 142 5.96 24.74 3.96
CA ARG A 142 7.33 24.59 4.48
C ARG A 142 8.10 23.44 3.87
N LEU A 143 7.42 22.42 3.39
CA LEU A 143 8.07 21.28 2.73
C LEU A 143 8.43 21.58 1.27
N ILE A 144 7.92 22.69 0.71
CA ILE A 144 8.28 23.15 -0.63
C ILE A 144 9.47 24.08 -0.55
N ASP A 145 9.34 25.17 0.21
CA ASP A 145 10.30 26.27 0.29
C ASP A 145 9.97 27.13 1.51
N THR A 146 10.98 27.63 2.24
CA THR A 146 10.79 28.54 3.39
C THR A 146 10.19 29.88 2.98
N ASP A 147 10.48 30.35 1.76
CA ASP A 147 10.06 31.68 1.29
C ASP A 147 8.56 31.76 1.05
N VAL A 148 7.93 30.65 0.63
CA VAL A 148 6.48 30.62 0.36
C VAL A 148 5.64 30.39 1.62
N VAL A 149 6.28 30.09 2.75
CA VAL A 149 5.60 29.81 4.01
C VAL A 149 4.89 31.03 4.54
N CYS A 150 5.56 32.19 4.51
CA CYS A 150 5.00 33.45 4.99
C CYS A 150 3.73 33.80 4.21
N LEU A 151 3.81 33.70 2.87
CA LEU A 151 2.67 33.93 1.98
C LEU A 151 1.53 32.92 2.17
N ALA A 152 1.85 31.64 2.35
CA ALA A 152 0.82 30.65 2.63
C ALA A 152 0.14 30.97 3.97
N ARG A 153 0.92 31.29 5.01
CA ARG A 153 0.43 31.60 6.36
C ARG A 153 -0.39 32.88 6.43
N SER A 154 -0.22 33.83 5.51
CA SER A 154 -1.05 35.04 5.50
C SER A 154 -2.52 34.79 5.14
N ILE A 155 -2.87 33.57 4.69
CA ILE A 155 -4.25 33.21 4.32
C ILE A 155 -5.02 32.70 5.56
N HIS A 156 -6.02 33.44 6.04
CA HIS A 156 -6.78 33.05 7.22
C HIS A 156 -8.22 32.69 6.87
N PRO A 157 -8.79 31.61 7.45
CA PRO A 157 -10.24 31.42 7.44
C PRO A 157 -10.91 32.59 8.16
N ALA A 158 -12.01 33.10 7.60
CA ALA A 158 -12.80 34.13 8.27
C ALA A 158 -13.24 33.65 9.67
N GLY A 159 -13.14 34.53 10.67
CA GLY A 159 -13.57 34.26 12.05
C GLY A 159 -12.48 33.80 13.03
N GLY A 160 -11.18 33.98 12.73
CA GLY A 160 -10.09 33.78 13.70
C GLY A 160 -9.76 32.31 14.00
N TRP A 161 -10.13 31.40 13.09
CA TRP A 161 -9.88 29.97 13.24
C TRP A 161 -8.37 29.64 13.33
N THR A 162 -7.98 28.81 14.30
CA THR A 162 -6.63 28.25 14.42
C THR A 162 -6.67 26.73 14.64
N PRO A 163 -5.66 25.97 14.23
CA PRO A 163 -5.60 24.53 14.50
C PRO A 163 -5.71 24.18 15.99
N ARG A 164 -5.10 25.00 16.86
CA ARG A 164 -5.19 24.84 18.32
C ARG A 164 -6.62 24.99 18.83
N GLN A 165 -7.29 26.07 18.46
CA GLN A 165 -8.68 26.30 18.89
C GLN A 165 -9.61 25.20 18.35
N ALA A 166 -9.40 24.77 17.11
CA ALA A 166 -10.19 23.70 16.50
C ALA A 166 -10.03 22.34 17.20
N VAL A 167 -8.85 22.04 17.74
CA VAL A 167 -8.65 20.84 18.59
C VAL A 167 -9.44 20.97 19.89
N ILE A 168 -9.36 22.13 20.55
CA ILE A 168 -10.06 22.40 21.82
C ILE A 168 -11.58 22.27 21.62
N ASP A 169 -12.14 22.97 20.63
CA ASP A 169 -13.57 22.96 20.33
C ASP A 169 -14.07 21.54 20.03
N ALA A 170 -13.31 20.79 19.22
CA ALA A 170 -13.65 19.42 18.88
C ALA A 170 -13.58 18.48 20.09
N ASN A 171 -12.60 18.64 20.97
CA ASN A 171 -12.49 17.85 22.22
C ASN A 171 -13.70 18.10 23.12
N THR A 172 -14.08 19.36 23.31
CA THR A 172 -15.22 19.75 24.14
C THR A 172 -16.52 19.16 23.60
N GLU A 173 -16.83 19.36 22.31
CA GLU A 173 -18.07 18.82 21.72
C GLU A 173 -18.07 17.28 21.68
N MET A 174 -16.89 16.66 21.51
CA MET A 174 -16.78 15.20 21.53
C MET A 174 -17.01 14.59 22.91
N ALA A 175 -16.61 15.26 24.00
CA ALA A 175 -16.74 14.73 25.35
C ALA A 175 -18.21 14.40 25.70
N ASP A 176 -19.13 15.32 25.37
CA ASP A 176 -20.57 15.13 25.58
C ASP A 176 -21.12 13.96 24.77
N LEU A 177 -20.75 13.88 23.49
CA LEU A 177 -21.18 12.77 22.62
C LEU A 177 -20.57 11.44 23.05
N HIS A 178 -19.32 11.45 23.53
CA HIS A 178 -18.66 10.26 24.06
C HIS A 178 -19.42 9.73 25.27
N GLN A 179 -19.78 10.60 26.22
CA GLN A 179 -20.58 10.23 27.38
C GLN A 179 -21.94 9.66 26.97
N GLN A 180 -22.62 10.28 26.00
CA GLN A 180 -23.91 9.79 25.51
C GLN A 180 -23.85 8.44 24.78
N LEU A 181 -22.74 8.13 24.09
CA LEU A 181 -22.58 6.94 23.27
C LEU A 181 -21.97 5.76 24.04
N PHE A 182 -21.03 6.04 24.94
CA PHE A 182 -20.20 5.03 25.58
C PHE A 182 -20.22 5.10 27.12
N GLY A 183 -20.91 6.07 27.72
CA GLY A 183 -20.99 6.22 29.18
C GLY A 183 -19.64 6.48 29.85
N GLY A 184 -18.69 7.07 29.12
CA GLY A 184 -17.33 7.33 29.59
C GLY A 184 -16.35 6.16 29.39
N ALA A 185 -16.81 5.00 28.94
CA ALA A 185 -15.94 3.87 28.63
C ALA A 185 -15.15 4.09 27.32
N ASP A 186 -14.01 3.41 27.19
CA ASP A 186 -13.24 3.42 25.96
C ASP A 186 -14.02 2.76 24.80
N PRO A 187 -14.00 3.37 23.59
CA PRO A 187 -14.81 2.91 22.46
C PRO A 187 -14.25 1.61 21.86
N THR A 188 -14.66 0.46 22.41
CA THR A 188 -14.37 -0.85 21.81
C THR A 188 -15.15 -1.08 20.50
N PRO A 189 -14.73 -1.99 19.60
CA PRO A 189 -15.45 -2.27 18.36
C PRO A 189 -16.90 -2.70 18.57
N ASP A 190 -17.19 -3.42 19.64
CA ASP A 190 -18.55 -3.88 19.93
C ASP A 190 -19.40 -2.77 20.54
N LEU A 191 -18.85 -1.95 21.44
CA LEU A 191 -19.50 -0.71 21.89
C LEU A 191 -19.76 0.24 20.71
N CYS A 192 -18.80 0.39 19.79
CA CYS A 192 -18.99 1.18 18.56
C CYS A 192 -20.13 0.64 17.70
N LYS A 193 -20.24 -0.68 17.50
CA LYS A 193 -21.35 -1.29 16.74
C LYS A 193 -22.69 -1.07 17.45
N GLN A 194 -22.72 -1.24 18.77
CA GLN A 194 -23.92 -1.03 19.58
C GLN A 194 -24.36 0.44 19.52
N ALA A 195 -23.43 1.38 19.76
CA ALA A 195 -23.67 2.81 19.67
C ALA A 195 -24.14 3.24 18.28
N HIS A 196 -23.54 2.70 17.22
CA HIS A 196 -23.98 2.96 15.84
C HIS A 196 -25.41 2.47 15.57
N ARG A 197 -25.80 1.31 16.12
CA ARG A 197 -27.16 0.77 15.98
C ARG A 197 -28.19 1.53 16.82
N ALA A 198 -27.84 1.85 18.07
CA ALA A 198 -28.75 2.47 19.02
C ALA A 198 -28.95 3.97 18.75
N LYS A 199 -27.88 4.71 18.43
CA LYS A 199 -27.89 6.17 18.24
C LYS A 199 -27.14 6.57 16.96
N PRO A 200 -27.64 6.21 15.75
CA PRO A 200 -26.91 6.36 14.49
C PRO A 200 -26.54 7.81 14.16
N LYS A 201 -27.43 8.79 14.42
CA LYS A 201 -27.17 10.21 14.16
C LYS A 201 -26.08 10.77 15.09
N THR A 202 -26.20 10.51 16.40
CA THR A 202 -25.21 10.90 17.42
C THR A 202 -23.85 10.27 17.13
N TYR A 203 -23.82 8.98 16.80
CA TYR A 203 -22.59 8.28 16.41
C TYR A 203 -21.96 8.87 15.13
N ALA A 204 -22.78 9.23 14.12
CA ALA A 204 -22.29 9.89 12.91
C ALA A 204 -21.68 11.26 13.21
N ARG A 205 -22.31 12.06 14.08
CA ARG A 205 -21.75 13.35 14.54
C ARG A 205 -20.44 13.16 15.29
N TYR A 206 -20.37 12.21 16.22
CA TYR A 206 -19.13 11.86 16.92
C TYR A 206 -18.01 11.47 15.95
N GLN A 207 -18.31 10.64 14.94
CA GLN A 207 -17.34 10.28 13.89
C GLN A 207 -16.91 11.47 13.03
N GLN A 208 -17.79 12.44 12.78
CA GLN A 208 -17.46 13.67 12.06
C GLN A 208 -16.49 14.53 12.87
N LEU A 209 -16.76 14.75 14.16
CA LEU A 209 -15.88 15.51 15.05
C LEU A 209 -14.54 14.81 15.25
N LEU A 210 -14.51 13.48 15.41
CA LEU A 210 -13.27 12.73 15.51
C LEU A 210 -12.38 12.92 14.26
N ARG A 211 -12.98 13.05 13.07
CA ARG A 211 -12.24 13.37 11.84
C ARG A 211 -11.74 14.82 11.84
N ALA A 212 -12.59 15.77 12.26
CA ALA A 212 -12.21 17.18 12.36
C ALA A 212 -11.07 17.39 13.37
N ARG A 213 -11.16 16.78 14.55
CA ARG A 213 -10.09 16.76 15.57
C ARG A 213 -8.78 16.22 15.01
N ARG A 214 -8.81 15.06 14.34
CA ARG A 214 -7.59 14.46 13.74
C ARG A 214 -6.96 15.35 12.68
N GLU A 215 -7.78 16.03 11.89
CA GLU A 215 -7.31 16.98 10.88
C GLU A 215 -6.67 18.20 11.55
N ALA A 216 -7.35 18.82 12.51
CA ALA A 216 -6.82 19.95 13.29
C ALA A 216 -5.53 19.60 14.02
N ALA A 217 -5.46 18.43 14.68
CA ALA A 217 -4.27 17.99 15.40
C ALA A 217 -3.08 17.73 14.47
N ARG A 218 -3.32 17.25 13.24
CA ARG A 218 -2.24 17.11 12.23
C ARG A 218 -1.64 18.47 11.86
N LEU A 219 -2.49 19.46 11.66
CA LEU A 219 -2.07 20.83 11.37
C LEU A 219 -1.28 21.40 12.56
N ARG A 220 -1.79 21.20 13.77
CA ARG A 220 -1.15 21.65 15.01
C ARG A 220 0.23 21.02 15.23
N ILE A 221 0.38 19.72 15.03
CA ILE A 221 1.68 19.04 15.08
C ILE A 221 2.68 19.68 14.10
N THR A 222 2.22 20.03 12.91
CA THR A 222 3.09 20.69 11.92
C THR A 222 3.53 22.07 12.41
N GLU A 223 2.60 22.87 12.96
CA GLU A 223 2.92 24.17 13.57
C GLU A 223 3.93 24.06 14.73
N ILE A 224 3.81 23.04 15.57
CA ILE A 224 4.76 22.82 16.68
C ILE A 224 6.17 22.59 16.12
N PHE A 225 6.32 21.66 15.17
CA PHE A 225 7.64 21.42 14.53
C PHE A 225 8.20 22.69 13.89
N ASP A 226 7.33 23.51 13.29
CA ASP A 226 7.73 24.75 12.66
C ASP A 226 8.23 25.81 13.65
N ASN A 227 7.47 26.03 14.73
CA ASN A 227 7.76 27.03 15.75
C ASN A 227 9.05 26.69 16.48
N GLU A 228 9.23 25.40 16.79
CA GLU A 228 10.41 24.86 17.44
C GLU A 228 11.58 24.60 16.48
N ARG A 229 11.37 24.84 15.18
CA ARG A 229 12.34 24.60 14.09
C ARG A 229 12.88 23.16 14.10
N TRP A 230 12.06 22.19 14.47
CA TRP A 230 12.41 20.77 14.44
C TRP A 230 12.32 20.24 13.02
N PHE A 231 13.46 19.86 12.42
CA PHE A 231 13.48 19.20 11.12
C PHE A 231 14.72 18.30 10.94
N PRO A 232 14.59 17.08 10.36
CA PRO A 232 13.37 16.41 9.88
C PRO A 232 12.65 15.56 10.94
N ILE A 233 13.32 15.29 12.07
CA ILE A 233 12.84 14.40 13.14
C ILE A 233 13.25 14.93 14.52
N VAL A 234 12.45 14.63 15.53
CA VAL A 234 12.68 14.97 16.94
C VAL A 234 12.58 13.71 17.81
N LYS A 235 13.17 13.72 19.02
CA LYS A 235 12.97 12.63 19.99
C LYS A 235 11.48 12.53 20.35
N SER A 236 10.92 11.32 20.40
CA SER A 236 9.49 11.13 20.69
C SER A 236 9.08 11.76 22.03
N ALA A 237 9.91 11.63 23.07
CA ALA A 237 9.65 12.21 24.38
C ALA A 237 9.49 13.74 24.35
N VAL A 238 10.27 14.45 23.53
CA VAL A 238 10.21 15.93 23.43
C VAL A 238 8.88 16.36 22.81
N LEU A 239 8.45 15.70 21.73
CA LEU A 239 7.14 15.97 21.13
C LEU A 239 6.01 15.58 22.09
N TYR A 240 6.15 14.48 22.84
CA TYR A 240 5.12 14.01 23.76
C TYR A 240 4.75 15.06 24.82
N GLU A 241 5.74 15.76 25.39
CA GLU A 241 5.45 16.83 26.37
C GLU A 241 4.60 17.95 25.76
N HIS A 242 4.91 18.39 24.53
CA HIS A 242 4.12 19.40 23.84
C HIS A 242 2.70 18.92 23.52
N LEU A 243 2.56 17.65 23.13
CA LEU A 243 1.24 17.07 22.87
C LEU A 243 0.41 16.95 24.15
N LYS A 244 1.05 16.58 25.26
CA LYS A 244 0.40 16.45 26.57
C LYS A 244 -0.13 17.79 27.09
N GLU A 245 0.63 18.88 26.92
CA GLU A 245 0.19 20.23 27.28
C GLU A 245 -1.07 20.67 26.51
N GLU A 246 -1.30 20.11 25.32
CA GLU A 246 -2.45 20.43 24.46
C GLU A 246 -3.53 19.33 24.41
N GLY A 247 -3.44 18.27 25.21
CA GLY A 247 -4.41 17.16 25.22
C GLY A 247 -4.43 16.33 23.92
N LEU A 248 -3.26 16.15 23.31
CA LEU A 248 -3.02 15.46 22.04
C LEU A 248 -2.11 14.22 22.19
N GLU A 249 -1.86 13.76 23.41
CA GLU A 249 -0.97 12.65 23.72
C GLU A 249 -1.40 11.31 23.10
N ASP A 250 -2.68 11.15 22.73
CA ASP A 250 -3.20 9.96 22.04
C ASP A 250 -2.59 9.74 20.64
N LEU A 251 -1.98 10.76 20.06
CA LEU A 251 -1.32 10.70 18.75
C LEU A 251 0.09 10.12 18.81
N LEU A 252 0.66 9.95 20.01
CA LEU A 252 2.00 9.42 20.20
C LEU A 252 2.01 8.47 21.40
N PRO A 253 2.16 7.15 21.19
CA PRO A 253 2.18 6.21 22.30
C PRO A 253 3.23 6.58 23.35
N SER A 254 2.81 6.74 24.60
CA SER A 254 3.68 7.17 25.70
C SER A 254 4.81 6.18 26.00
N THR A 255 4.62 4.91 25.61
CA THR A 255 5.61 3.83 25.73
C THR A 255 6.56 3.75 24.54
N PHE A 256 6.28 4.44 23.43
CA PHE A 256 7.18 4.47 22.29
C PHE A 256 8.45 5.24 22.65
N ARG A 257 9.58 4.65 22.31
CA ARG A 257 10.88 5.30 22.44
C ARG A 257 11.54 5.26 21.07
N GLY A 258 12.02 6.40 20.61
CA GLY A 258 12.59 6.55 19.28
C GLY A 258 12.54 8.01 18.83
N ARG A 259 12.49 8.22 17.51
CA ARG A 259 12.33 9.55 16.92
C ARG A 259 11.05 9.60 16.10
N VAL A 260 10.51 10.80 15.93
CA VAL A 260 9.30 11.07 15.17
C VAL A 260 9.52 12.25 14.24
N GLY A 261 8.91 12.20 13.06
CA GLY A 261 8.91 13.31 12.11
C GLY A 261 7.47 13.62 11.70
N VAL A 262 7.25 14.81 11.14
CA VAL A 262 5.91 15.20 10.68
C VAL A 262 5.60 14.60 9.33
N GLN A 263 4.36 14.12 9.21
CA GLN A 263 3.77 13.71 7.96
C GLN A 263 2.49 14.52 7.71
N PRO A 264 2.53 15.53 6.82
CA PRO A 264 1.33 16.32 6.48
C PRO A 264 0.13 15.56 5.90
N THR A 265 0.23 14.26 5.60
CA THR A 265 -0.87 13.51 5.00
C THR A 265 -0.90 12.07 5.51
N GLY A 266 -2.08 11.60 5.93
CA GLY A 266 -2.22 10.28 6.55
C GLY A 266 -2.14 10.36 8.07
N TYR A 267 -1.39 9.45 8.70
CA TYR A 267 -1.08 9.58 10.12
C TYR A 267 -0.17 10.81 10.30
N PRO A 268 -0.35 11.65 11.33
CA PRO A 268 0.38 12.91 11.45
C PRO A 268 1.89 12.75 11.67
N LEU A 269 2.32 11.56 12.09
CA LEU A 269 3.71 11.27 12.42
C LEU A 269 4.29 10.11 11.59
N THR A 270 5.55 10.24 11.22
CA THR A 270 6.41 9.13 10.80
C THR A 270 7.28 8.72 11.99
N PHE A 271 7.48 7.42 12.18
CA PHE A 271 8.20 6.88 13.32
C PHE A 271 9.53 6.30 12.89
N TYR A 272 10.53 6.49 13.75
CA TYR A 272 11.90 6.09 13.50
C TYR A 272 12.49 5.44 14.75
N THR A 273 13.48 4.58 14.56
CA THR A 273 14.29 4.04 15.65
C THR A 273 15.10 5.14 16.34
N TYR A 274 15.81 4.79 17.42
CA TYR A 274 16.73 5.72 18.08
C TYR A 274 17.82 6.25 17.14
N ASP A 275 18.27 5.39 16.23
CA ASP A 275 19.30 5.67 15.22
C ASP A 275 18.74 6.43 14.00
N GLY A 276 17.44 6.74 13.99
CA GLY A 276 16.80 7.47 12.91
C GLY A 276 16.39 6.60 11.71
N LEU A 277 16.34 5.28 11.84
CA LEU A 277 15.84 4.40 10.78
C LEU A 277 14.32 4.40 10.76
N GLU A 278 13.70 4.68 9.61
CA GLU A 278 12.24 4.74 9.47
C GLU A 278 11.58 3.38 9.72
N LEU A 279 10.45 3.35 10.40
CA LEU A 279 9.64 2.14 10.62
C LEU A 279 8.69 1.88 9.44
N ASP A 280 8.41 0.60 9.18
CA ASP A 280 7.55 0.18 8.06
C ASP A 280 6.07 0.55 8.23
N SER A 281 5.65 0.85 9.46
CA SER A 281 4.30 1.23 9.83
C SER A 281 4.27 1.95 11.19
N PRO A 282 3.35 2.91 11.38
CA PRO A 282 3.24 3.64 12.65
C PRO A 282 2.73 2.70 13.76
N PRO A 283 3.36 2.70 14.95
CA PRO A 283 2.81 2.08 16.15
C PRO A 283 1.68 2.97 16.68
N LEU A 284 0.44 2.55 16.48
CA LEU A 284 -0.75 3.36 16.82
C LEU A 284 -1.17 3.24 18.30
N HIS A 285 -0.53 2.34 19.05
CA HIS A 285 -0.87 2.00 20.43
C HIS A 285 0.40 1.76 21.24
N ASP A 286 0.23 1.54 22.53
CA ASP A 286 1.35 1.19 23.40
C ASP A 286 2.16 0.02 22.88
N VAL A 287 3.47 0.20 22.96
CA VAL A 287 4.45 -0.72 22.41
C VAL A 287 5.25 -1.38 23.52
N ALA A 288 5.59 -2.64 23.28
CA ALA A 288 6.71 -3.29 23.93
C ALA A 288 7.96 -3.08 23.06
N MET A 289 8.99 -2.42 23.62
CA MET A 289 10.27 -2.23 22.94
C MET A 289 11.02 -3.57 22.86
N ASN A 290 11.71 -3.84 21.74
CA ASN A 290 12.57 -5.01 21.61
C ASN A 290 13.87 -4.80 22.42
N PRO A 291 14.14 -5.57 23.49
CA PRO A 291 15.37 -5.43 24.29
C PRO A 291 16.63 -5.82 23.50
N ASN A 292 16.48 -6.62 22.44
CA ASN A 292 17.57 -7.10 21.60
C ASN A 292 17.75 -6.28 20.33
N TYR A 293 17.09 -5.12 20.20
CA TYR A 293 17.27 -4.28 19.01
C TYR A 293 18.74 -3.84 18.88
N GLY A 294 19.29 -3.98 17.68
CA GLY A 294 20.70 -3.68 17.38
C GLY A 294 21.70 -4.74 17.89
N ARG A 295 21.24 -5.84 18.50
CA ARG A 295 22.11 -6.93 18.98
C ARG A 295 22.02 -8.14 18.04
N PRO A 296 23.14 -8.83 17.75
CA PRO A 296 23.11 -10.14 17.11
C PRO A 296 22.42 -11.17 18.00
N GLU A 297 21.46 -11.90 17.42
CA GLU A 297 20.73 -13.02 18.04
C GLU A 297 21.24 -14.35 17.44
N PRO A 298 21.68 -15.33 18.27
CA PRO A 298 22.30 -16.57 17.76
C PRO A 298 21.44 -17.41 16.81
N ASP A 299 20.12 -17.29 16.88
CA ASP A 299 19.14 -18.01 16.08
C ASP A 299 18.83 -17.34 14.73
N LYS A 300 19.47 -16.20 14.43
CA LYS A 300 19.25 -15.44 13.19
C LYS A 300 20.48 -15.45 12.29
N ASP A 301 20.24 -15.75 11.02
CA ASP A 301 21.25 -15.61 9.99
C ASP A 301 21.36 -14.15 9.53
N TYR A 302 22.35 -13.45 10.10
CA TYR A 302 22.67 -12.07 9.75
C TYR A 302 23.43 -11.93 8.42
N LYS A 303 23.82 -13.01 7.74
CA LYS A 303 24.42 -12.93 6.39
C LYS A 303 23.48 -12.28 5.38
N ILE A 304 22.17 -12.40 5.62
CA ILE A 304 21.11 -11.92 4.74
C ILE A 304 20.53 -10.57 5.23
N HIS A 305 20.43 -10.40 6.55
CA HIS A 305 19.82 -9.25 7.20
C HIS A 305 20.67 -8.82 8.39
N PRO A 306 21.67 -7.95 8.20
CA PRO A 306 22.64 -7.65 9.21
C PRO A 306 22.04 -6.68 10.26
N PRO A 307 22.59 -6.63 11.50
CA PRO A 307 22.00 -5.87 12.60
C PRO A 307 21.81 -4.37 12.31
N GLU A 308 22.70 -3.79 11.50
CA GLU A 308 22.67 -2.38 11.09
C GLU A 308 21.43 -2.00 10.28
N ASP A 309 20.74 -2.96 9.65
CA ASP A 309 19.45 -2.70 9.01
C ASP A 309 18.36 -2.37 10.03
N GLY A 310 18.60 -2.63 11.33
CA GLY A 310 17.63 -2.50 12.41
C GLY A 310 16.42 -3.40 12.16
N THR A 311 16.49 -4.69 12.51
CA THR A 311 15.44 -5.65 12.08
C THR A 311 14.06 -5.39 12.71
N PHE A 312 13.79 -5.97 13.86
CA PHE A 312 12.55 -5.86 14.62
C PHE A 312 12.73 -4.83 15.75
N TYR A 313 11.93 -3.77 15.76
CA TYR A 313 12.14 -2.64 16.68
C TYR A 313 11.22 -2.70 17.91
N CYS A 314 9.93 -2.85 17.68
CA CYS A 314 8.94 -2.88 18.75
C CYS A 314 7.67 -3.62 18.32
N GLU A 315 6.84 -3.97 19.29
CA GLU A 315 5.58 -4.65 19.06
C GLU A 315 4.43 -3.86 19.70
N SER A 316 3.46 -3.43 18.89
CA SER A 316 2.24 -2.81 19.39
C SER A 316 1.34 -3.86 20.01
N LYS A 317 0.83 -3.57 21.21
CA LYS A 317 -0.23 -4.35 21.85
C LYS A 317 -1.53 -4.19 21.06
N ALA A 318 -2.34 -5.24 21.03
CA ALA A 318 -3.66 -5.14 20.41
C ALA A 318 -4.58 -4.27 21.27
N VAL A 319 -5.32 -3.37 20.64
CA VAL A 319 -6.44 -2.67 21.29
C VAL A 319 -7.54 -3.66 21.65
N VAL A 320 -7.80 -4.62 20.76
CA VAL A 320 -8.84 -5.64 20.89
C VAL A 320 -8.29 -6.99 20.44
N GLY A 321 -8.50 -8.01 21.27
CA GLY A 321 -7.98 -9.36 21.06
C GLY A 321 -6.49 -9.48 21.38
N GLU A 322 -5.88 -10.59 20.96
CA GLU A 322 -4.51 -10.96 21.36
C GLU A 322 -3.47 -10.72 20.25
N SER A 323 -3.88 -10.13 19.13
CA SER A 323 -3.02 -10.05 17.94
C SER A 323 -2.04 -8.90 18.05
N LYS A 324 -0.81 -9.23 18.44
CA LYS A 324 0.29 -8.28 18.48
C LYS A 324 0.80 -7.95 17.08
N THR A 325 1.21 -6.70 16.86
CA THR A 325 1.76 -6.23 15.58
C THR A 325 3.22 -5.84 15.74
N LYS A 326 4.11 -6.53 15.03
CA LYS A 326 5.54 -6.25 15.01
C LYS A 326 5.87 -5.13 14.01
N HIS A 327 6.63 -4.14 14.47
CA HIS A 327 7.16 -3.05 13.66
C HIS A 327 8.63 -3.29 13.38
N TYR A 328 9.00 -3.16 12.11
CA TYR A 328 10.36 -3.38 11.62
C TYR A 328 10.86 -2.10 10.97
N THR A 329 12.17 -1.94 10.77
CA THR A 329 12.63 -0.85 9.91
C THR A 329 12.16 -1.08 8.47
N LEU A 330 11.96 0.03 7.78
CA LEU A 330 11.58 0.05 6.38
C LEU A 330 12.67 -0.58 5.50
N ALA A 331 13.95 -0.34 5.81
CA ALA A 331 15.10 -0.92 5.11
C ALA A 331 15.09 -2.45 5.16
N TYR A 332 14.94 -3.04 6.35
CA TYR A 332 14.82 -4.50 6.51
C TYR A 332 13.66 -5.06 5.68
N LYS A 333 12.48 -4.42 5.73
CA LYS A 333 11.29 -4.89 4.99
C LYS A 333 11.47 -4.82 3.48
N ARG A 334 12.24 -3.84 2.97
CA ARG A 334 12.61 -3.74 1.55
C ARG A 334 13.51 -4.88 1.14
N ARG A 335 14.62 -5.10 1.87
CA ARG A 335 15.56 -6.20 1.58
C ARG A 335 14.89 -7.56 1.65
N ALA A 336 14.12 -7.82 2.71
CA ALA A 336 13.38 -9.07 2.88
C ALA A 336 12.37 -9.30 1.74
N ARG A 337 11.73 -8.24 1.24
CA ARG A 337 10.83 -8.33 0.09
C ARG A 337 11.59 -8.65 -1.20
N LYS A 338 12.73 -8.00 -1.45
CA LYS A 338 13.58 -8.23 -2.62
C LYS A 338 14.02 -9.69 -2.67
N LEU A 339 14.65 -10.19 -1.61
CA LEU A 339 15.12 -11.58 -1.50
C LEU A 339 13.98 -12.61 -1.62
N LYS A 340 12.81 -12.31 -1.03
CA LYS A 340 11.62 -13.14 -1.21
C LYS A 340 11.26 -13.28 -2.69
N TYR A 341 11.29 -12.22 -3.48
CA TYR A 341 10.95 -12.32 -4.90
C TYR A 341 12.10 -12.87 -5.74
N GLU A 342 13.36 -12.61 -5.43
CA GLU A 342 14.51 -13.28 -6.08
C GLU A 342 14.46 -14.80 -5.91
N SER A 343 14.15 -15.28 -4.70
CA SER A 343 13.93 -16.72 -4.47
C SER A 343 12.69 -17.27 -5.17
N VAL A 344 11.62 -16.48 -5.34
CA VAL A 344 10.45 -16.86 -6.16
C VAL A 344 10.80 -16.93 -7.65
N HIS A 345 11.73 -16.10 -8.15
CA HIS A 345 12.21 -16.19 -9.54
C HIS A 345 13.04 -17.46 -9.73
N ARG A 346 13.98 -17.76 -8.82
CA ARG A 346 14.72 -19.05 -8.83
C ARG A 346 13.77 -20.25 -8.75
N LEU A 347 12.72 -20.15 -7.92
CA LEU A 347 11.66 -21.16 -7.89
C LEU A 347 10.98 -21.30 -9.26
N ALA A 348 10.67 -20.19 -9.93
CA ALA A 348 10.04 -20.20 -11.24
C ALA A 348 10.89 -20.90 -12.32
N GLU A 349 12.21 -20.74 -12.27
CA GLU A 349 13.17 -21.40 -13.17
C GLU A 349 13.25 -22.91 -12.93
N GLN A 350 13.06 -23.34 -11.68
CA GLN A 350 13.22 -24.74 -11.25
C GLN A 350 11.89 -25.48 -11.05
N ILE A 351 10.74 -24.80 -11.21
CA ILE A 351 9.44 -25.31 -10.77
C ILE A 351 9.04 -26.62 -11.45
N ASP A 352 9.40 -26.80 -12.72
CA ASP A 352 9.03 -28.01 -13.47
C ASP A 352 9.87 -29.21 -12.99
N ALA A 353 11.18 -29.05 -12.81
CA ALA A 353 12.02 -30.08 -12.19
C ALA A 353 11.60 -30.40 -10.74
N ILE A 354 11.17 -29.39 -9.97
CA ILE A 354 10.59 -29.60 -8.63
C ILE A 354 9.30 -30.42 -8.72
N ARG A 355 8.40 -30.11 -9.66
CA ARG A 355 7.14 -30.84 -9.86
C ARG A 355 7.38 -32.28 -10.30
N GLU A 356 8.35 -32.52 -11.17
CA GLU A 356 8.76 -33.87 -11.57
C GLU A 356 9.24 -34.67 -10.37
N ARG A 357 10.15 -34.13 -9.55
CA ARG A 357 10.58 -34.78 -8.31
C ARG A 357 9.43 -35.04 -7.35
N LEU A 358 8.52 -34.08 -7.18
CA LEU A 358 7.33 -34.26 -6.33
C LEU A 358 6.43 -35.39 -6.85
N ALA A 359 6.29 -35.53 -8.17
CA ALA A 359 5.54 -36.63 -8.78
C ALA A 359 6.25 -37.97 -8.53
N THR A 360 7.56 -38.07 -8.77
CA THR A 360 8.35 -39.27 -8.46
C THR A 360 8.26 -39.66 -6.98
N HIS A 361 8.36 -38.68 -6.08
CA HIS A 361 8.21 -38.91 -4.65
C HIS A 361 6.78 -39.30 -4.25
N LEU A 362 5.75 -38.87 -4.99
CA LEU A 362 4.37 -39.29 -4.75
C LEU A 362 4.17 -40.78 -5.03
N ASP A 363 4.93 -41.34 -5.96
CA ASP A 363 4.83 -42.73 -6.40
C ASP A 363 5.75 -43.69 -5.63
N CYS A 364 6.60 -43.18 -4.73
CA CYS A 364 7.51 -44.03 -3.95
C CYS A 364 6.81 -44.80 -2.80
N ASP A 365 7.45 -45.87 -2.33
CA ASP A 365 6.93 -46.71 -1.24
C ASP A 365 7.10 -46.09 0.16
N HIS A 366 8.04 -45.14 0.32
CA HIS A 366 8.30 -44.54 1.62
C HIS A 366 7.21 -43.54 2.01
N ARG A 367 6.36 -43.95 2.96
CA ARG A 367 5.15 -43.23 3.36
C ARG A 367 5.38 -41.76 3.69
N ASP A 368 6.35 -41.46 4.54
CA ASP A 368 6.57 -40.10 4.97
C ASP A 368 7.11 -39.20 3.83
N THR A 369 7.74 -39.78 2.80
CA THR A 369 8.19 -39.04 1.61
C THR A 369 7.00 -38.68 0.71
N TRP A 370 6.17 -39.66 0.34
CA TRP A 370 5.04 -39.37 -0.55
C TRP A 370 3.98 -38.49 0.12
N VAL A 371 3.78 -38.58 1.45
CA VAL A 371 2.85 -37.69 2.17
C VAL A 371 3.33 -36.23 2.11
N ARG A 372 4.63 -35.98 2.27
CA ARG A 372 5.20 -34.63 2.15
C ARG A 372 5.10 -34.11 0.71
N ALA A 373 5.37 -34.97 -0.28
CA ALA A 373 5.20 -34.67 -1.70
C ALA A 373 3.74 -34.28 -2.03
N LEU A 374 2.79 -35.08 -1.55
CA LEU A 374 1.35 -34.85 -1.68
C LEU A 374 0.94 -33.49 -1.11
N MET A 375 1.41 -33.14 0.10
CA MET A 375 1.14 -31.85 0.72
C MET A 375 1.68 -30.68 -0.12
N CYS A 376 2.89 -30.81 -0.67
CA CYS A 376 3.49 -29.81 -1.55
C CYS A 376 2.70 -29.65 -2.86
N LEU A 377 2.29 -30.74 -3.50
CA LEU A 377 1.49 -30.74 -4.73
C LEU A 377 0.11 -30.10 -4.52
N LEU A 378 -0.55 -30.39 -3.39
CA LEU A 378 -1.81 -29.75 -3.01
C LEU A 378 -1.64 -28.23 -2.83
N ILE A 379 -0.54 -27.78 -2.21
CA ILE A 379 -0.25 -26.36 -2.05
C ILE A 379 0.02 -25.69 -3.41
N ASP A 380 0.78 -26.32 -4.30
CA ASP A 380 1.09 -25.79 -5.63
C ASP A 380 -0.15 -25.68 -6.52
N ARG A 381 -0.90 -26.77 -6.66
CA ARG A 381 -2.03 -26.84 -7.61
C ARG A 381 -3.26 -26.09 -7.13
N HIS A 382 -3.53 -26.10 -5.83
CA HIS A 382 -4.75 -25.49 -5.27
C HIS A 382 -4.50 -24.17 -4.56
N CYS A 383 -3.26 -23.65 -4.59
CA CYS A 383 -2.87 -22.45 -3.86
C CYS A 383 -3.35 -22.53 -2.40
N ALA A 384 -3.21 -23.70 -1.75
CA ALA A 384 -3.64 -23.89 -0.37
C ALA A 384 -2.66 -23.21 0.60
N ARG A 385 -3.07 -22.98 1.85
CA ARG A 385 -2.16 -22.52 2.91
C ARG A 385 -1.68 -23.74 3.68
N ILE A 386 -0.39 -23.78 4.01
CA ILE A 386 0.22 -24.84 4.82
C ILE A 386 -0.49 -25.06 6.17
N GLY A 387 -0.97 -24.00 6.82
CA GLY A 387 -1.64 -24.06 8.13
C GLY A 387 -0.65 -24.09 9.31
N ASN A 388 -1.14 -23.88 10.53
CA ASN A 388 -0.36 -24.04 11.77
C ASN A 388 -1.33 -24.42 12.90
N GLN A 389 -0.95 -25.40 13.74
CA GLN A 389 -1.76 -25.85 14.88
C GLN A 389 -2.11 -24.75 15.88
N ALA A 390 -1.28 -23.72 16.06
CA ALA A 390 -1.64 -22.59 16.93
C ALA A 390 -2.96 -21.92 16.52
N SER A 391 -3.28 -21.93 15.22
CA SER A 391 -4.51 -21.34 14.68
C SER A 391 -5.77 -22.18 14.93
N THR A 392 -5.61 -23.47 15.25
CA THR A 392 -6.74 -24.37 15.55
C THR A 392 -7.08 -24.42 17.05
N ARG A 393 -6.19 -23.92 17.91
CA ARG A 393 -6.35 -23.85 19.36
C ARG A 393 -7.08 -22.59 19.84
N ARG A 394 -7.31 -21.61 18.98
CA ARG A 394 -8.08 -20.40 19.32
C ARG A 394 -9.50 -20.78 19.75
N VAL A 395 -9.99 -20.16 20.82
CA VAL A 395 -11.34 -20.39 21.36
C VAL A 395 -12.36 -19.99 20.29
N ASP A 396 -12.22 -18.78 19.74
CA ASP A 396 -13.05 -18.28 18.64
C ASP A 396 -12.33 -18.33 17.30
N ASN A 397 -13.10 -18.55 16.22
CA ASN A 397 -12.61 -18.47 14.84
C ASN A 397 -11.43 -19.40 14.53
N LYS A 398 -11.52 -20.69 14.92
CA LYS A 398 -10.56 -21.73 14.50
C LYS A 398 -10.38 -21.71 12.99
N THR A 399 -9.12 -21.62 12.55
CA THR A 399 -8.77 -21.64 11.13
C THR A 399 -7.81 -22.77 10.82
N TYR A 400 -7.94 -23.34 9.62
CA TYR A 400 -7.22 -24.52 9.19
C TYR A 400 -6.42 -24.25 7.90
N GLY A 401 -5.39 -25.05 7.70
CA GLY A 401 -4.65 -25.25 6.45
C GLY A 401 -4.21 -26.71 6.32
N ILE A 402 -3.43 -27.03 5.29
CA ILE A 402 -3.09 -28.40 4.88
C ILE A 402 -2.62 -29.28 6.06
N THR A 403 -1.61 -28.87 6.81
CA THR A 403 -1.04 -29.57 7.98
C THR A 403 -2.03 -29.81 9.13
N THR A 404 -3.19 -29.14 9.13
CA THR A 404 -4.16 -29.15 10.23
C THR A 404 -5.53 -29.70 9.83
N LEU A 405 -5.67 -30.22 8.60
CA LEU A 405 -6.91 -30.80 8.14
C LEU A 405 -7.26 -32.05 8.96
N GLN A 406 -8.56 -32.20 9.25
CA GLN A 406 -9.09 -33.30 10.03
C GLN A 406 -9.96 -34.14 9.11
N THR A 407 -9.69 -35.44 9.04
CA THR A 407 -10.30 -36.35 8.05
C THR A 407 -11.82 -36.34 8.13
N ARG A 408 -12.40 -36.54 9.32
CA ARG A 408 -13.87 -36.55 9.51
C ARG A 408 -14.55 -35.21 9.29
N LYS A 409 -13.83 -34.09 9.49
CA LYS A 409 -14.43 -32.75 9.51
C LYS A 409 -14.33 -32.04 8.16
N HIS A 410 -13.22 -32.24 7.45
CA HIS A 410 -12.87 -31.42 6.28
C HIS A 410 -12.81 -32.20 4.98
N VAL A 411 -13.02 -33.51 5.01
CA VAL A 411 -12.96 -34.35 3.81
C VAL A 411 -14.34 -34.87 3.48
N ARG A 412 -14.76 -34.68 2.23
CA ARG A 412 -15.94 -35.31 1.65
C ARG A 412 -15.49 -36.19 0.49
N VAL A 413 -15.83 -37.46 0.56
CA VAL A 413 -15.59 -38.42 -0.52
C VAL A 413 -16.90 -38.60 -1.26
N LEU A 414 -16.88 -38.28 -2.54
CA LEU A 414 -17.93 -38.55 -3.52
C LEU A 414 -17.41 -39.61 -4.51
N ASP A 415 -18.29 -40.13 -5.35
CA ASP A 415 -17.94 -41.16 -6.33
C ASP A 415 -16.79 -40.70 -7.25
N ASP A 416 -16.92 -39.51 -7.84
CA ASP A 416 -15.94 -38.96 -8.79
C ASP A 416 -15.00 -37.92 -8.18
N TRP A 417 -15.14 -37.57 -6.90
CA TRP A 417 -14.42 -36.43 -6.30
C TRP A 417 -14.02 -36.65 -4.85
N ILE A 418 -12.83 -36.17 -4.50
CA ILE A 418 -12.46 -35.88 -3.11
C ILE A 418 -12.52 -34.37 -2.93
N ILE A 419 -13.32 -33.90 -1.98
CA ILE A 419 -13.46 -32.48 -1.68
C ILE A 419 -12.85 -32.20 -0.30
N LEU A 420 -11.87 -31.31 -0.28
CA LEU A 420 -11.32 -30.73 0.95
C LEU A 420 -12.02 -29.39 1.21
N GLU A 421 -12.83 -29.31 2.27
CA GLU A 421 -13.61 -28.14 2.63
C GLU A 421 -13.34 -27.71 4.07
N TYR A 422 -12.90 -26.46 4.27
CA TYR A 422 -12.53 -25.98 5.60
C TYR A 422 -12.55 -24.47 5.71
N ARG A 423 -12.62 -23.98 6.97
CA ARG A 423 -12.51 -22.56 7.30
C ARG A 423 -11.04 -22.15 7.37
N GLY A 424 -10.56 -21.39 6.38
CA GLY A 424 -9.19 -20.89 6.29
C GLY A 424 -8.95 -19.61 7.10
N LYS A 425 -7.77 -19.00 6.90
CA LYS A 425 -7.34 -17.76 7.59
C LYS A 425 -8.41 -16.66 7.48
N HIS A 426 -8.64 -15.93 8.58
CA HIS A 426 -9.71 -14.92 8.72
C HIS A 426 -11.13 -15.45 8.44
N GLY A 427 -11.33 -16.76 8.59
CA GLY A 427 -12.63 -17.38 8.39
C GLY A 427 -13.01 -17.62 6.92
N GLN A 428 -12.10 -17.37 5.97
CA GLN A 428 -12.40 -17.53 4.55
C GLN A 428 -12.68 -19.00 4.19
N PRO A 429 -13.83 -19.32 3.57
CA PRO A 429 -14.11 -20.69 3.16
C PRO A 429 -13.07 -21.13 2.11
N GLN A 430 -12.58 -22.36 2.24
CA GLN A 430 -11.67 -23.01 1.29
C GLN A 430 -12.34 -24.28 0.81
N ARG A 431 -12.35 -24.49 -0.50
CA ARG A 431 -12.88 -25.69 -1.15
C ARG A 431 -11.94 -26.11 -2.26
N HIS A 432 -11.33 -27.28 -2.13
CA HIS A 432 -10.47 -27.89 -3.15
C HIS A 432 -11.12 -29.19 -3.60
N ALA A 433 -11.55 -29.23 -4.87
CA ALA A 433 -12.14 -30.42 -5.47
C ALA A 433 -11.09 -31.14 -6.30
N LEU A 434 -10.90 -32.43 -6.03
CA LEU A 434 -9.87 -33.28 -6.60
C LEU A 434 -10.58 -34.43 -7.32
N PRO A 435 -10.48 -34.52 -8.66
CA PRO A 435 -11.18 -35.53 -9.41
C PRO A 435 -10.57 -36.91 -9.15
N ARG A 436 -11.41 -37.89 -8.81
CA ARG A 436 -11.06 -39.31 -8.82
C ARG A 436 -11.26 -39.79 -10.25
N TYR A 437 -10.20 -39.83 -11.05
CA TYR A 437 -10.35 -40.27 -12.43
C TYR A 437 -10.49 -41.80 -12.51
N ARG A 438 -11.66 -42.25 -12.98
CA ARG A 438 -11.77 -43.32 -13.96
C ARG A 438 -12.61 -42.79 -15.12
N THR A 439 -12.00 -42.46 -16.26
CA THR A 439 -12.78 -42.35 -17.51
C THR A 439 -13.22 -43.75 -17.91
N SER A 440 -14.33 -43.86 -18.64
CA SER A 440 -14.78 -45.11 -19.28
C SER A 440 -13.71 -45.75 -20.20
N ASN A 441 -12.71 -44.96 -20.64
CA ASN A 441 -11.59 -45.38 -21.48
C ASN A 441 -10.23 -45.41 -20.74
N GLY A 442 -10.19 -45.29 -19.41
CA GLY A 442 -8.99 -45.55 -18.60
C GLY A 442 -7.83 -44.52 -18.64
N ARG A 443 -7.91 -43.40 -19.38
CA ARG A 443 -6.90 -42.32 -19.37
C ARG A 443 -7.45 -41.03 -18.78
N SER A 444 -6.76 -40.44 -17.80
CA SER A 444 -7.10 -39.10 -17.28
C SER A 444 -6.41 -38.01 -18.11
N GLY A 445 -7.11 -36.89 -18.34
CA GLY A 445 -6.50 -35.68 -18.91
C GLY A 445 -5.60 -34.91 -17.92
N ASP A 446 -5.47 -35.40 -16.68
CA ASP A 446 -4.61 -34.85 -15.62
C ASP A 446 -4.04 -35.99 -14.74
N PRO A 447 -2.96 -36.67 -15.18
CA PRO A 447 -2.40 -37.84 -14.49
C PRO A 447 -1.99 -37.54 -13.05
N ILE A 448 -1.36 -36.38 -12.81
CA ILE A 448 -0.94 -35.96 -11.47
C ILE A 448 -2.16 -35.71 -10.57
N GLY A 449 -3.23 -35.12 -11.10
CA GLY A 449 -4.47 -34.91 -10.35
C GLY A 449 -5.09 -36.23 -9.86
N ALA A 450 -5.04 -37.26 -10.70
CA ALA A 450 -5.47 -38.61 -10.35
C ALA A 450 -4.58 -39.23 -9.25
N ALA A 451 -3.25 -39.18 -9.42
CA ALA A 451 -2.31 -39.70 -8.42
C ALA A 451 -2.46 -39.02 -7.04
N ILE A 452 -2.72 -37.70 -7.03
CA ILE A 452 -3.03 -36.96 -5.80
C ILE A 452 -4.32 -37.50 -5.14
N ALA A 453 -5.37 -37.76 -5.93
CA ALA A 453 -6.63 -38.28 -5.42
C ALA A 453 -6.49 -39.70 -4.86
N ASP A 454 -5.71 -40.56 -5.52
CA ASP A 454 -5.45 -41.94 -5.08
C ASP A 454 -4.68 -41.96 -3.74
N ARG A 455 -3.58 -41.19 -3.63
CA ARG A 455 -2.84 -41.06 -2.37
C ARG A 455 -3.65 -40.41 -1.25
N LEU A 456 -4.58 -39.51 -1.58
CA LEU A 456 -5.52 -38.99 -0.59
C LEU A 456 -6.51 -40.05 -0.13
N ALA A 457 -7.01 -40.90 -1.03
CA ALA A 457 -7.91 -42.00 -0.67
C ALA A 457 -7.23 -42.97 0.31
N GLU A 458 -5.94 -43.27 0.12
CA GLU A 458 -5.13 -44.04 1.08
C GLU A 458 -5.15 -43.40 2.47
N LEU A 459 -4.80 -42.11 2.59
CA LEU A 459 -4.81 -41.40 3.89
C LEU A 459 -6.19 -41.34 4.54
N ILE A 460 -7.25 -41.22 3.74
CA ILE A 460 -8.63 -41.19 4.23
C ILE A 460 -9.01 -42.57 4.80
N HIS A 461 -8.60 -43.66 4.13
CA HIS A 461 -8.87 -45.03 4.56
C HIS A 461 -8.20 -45.37 5.89
N GLU A 462 -7.07 -44.74 6.22
CA GLU A 462 -6.40 -44.92 7.52
C GLU A 462 -7.24 -44.40 8.72
N LYS A 463 -8.32 -43.64 8.47
CA LYS A 463 -9.27 -43.13 9.48
C LYS A 463 -8.61 -42.37 10.64
N ARG A 464 -7.47 -41.73 10.40
CA ARG A 464 -6.76 -40.92 11.40
C ARG A 464 -7.49 -39.60 11.68
N ARG A 465 -7.28 -39.03 12.87
CA ARG A 465 -7.88 -37.74 13.27
C ARG A 465 -7.47 -36.60 12.35
N PHE A 466 -6.16 -36.48 12.11
CA PHE A 466 -5.59 -35.54 11.15
C PHE A 466 -5.37 -36.26 9.82
N LEU A 467 -5.60 -35.56 8.71
CA LEU A 467 -5.48 -36.13 7.36
C LEU A 467 -4.01 -36.45 7.04
N PHE A 468 -3.11 -35.50 7.25
CA PHE A 468 -1.68 -35.67 7.00
C PHE A 468 -0.95 -35.96 8.30
N THR A 469 -0.54 -37.21 8.45
CA THR A 469 0.19 -37.69 9.62
C THR A 469 1.40 -38.50 9.16
N ARG A 470 2.44 -38.51 9.99
CA ARG A 470 3.63 -39.33 9.83
C ARG A 470 3.35 -40.80 10.15
N THR A 471 4.31 -41.68 9.92
CA THR A 471 4.24 -43.10 10.33
C THR A 471 3.92 -43.26 11.82
N ASP A 472 4.47 -42.41 12.70
CA ASP A 472 4.19 -42.40 14.16
C ASP A 472 2.81 -41.85 14.55
N ARG A 473 1.94 -41.60 13.57
CA ARG A 473 0.57 -41.05 13.72
C ARG A 473 0.50 -39.61 14.21
N LYS A 474 1.62 -38.93 14.43
CA LYS A 474 1.62 -37.50 14.75
C LYS A 474 1.37 -36.67 13.49
N PRO A 475 0.65 -35.53 13.59
CA PRO A 475 0.43 -34.64 12.46
C PRO A 475 1.74 -33.97 12.00
N TYR A 476 1.87 -33.75 10.70
CA TYR A 476 2.99 -32.96 10.17
C TYR A 476 2.93 -31.52 10.65
N THR A 477 4.11 -30.94 10.93
CA THR A 477 4.25 -29.51 11.21
C THR A 477 4.57 -28.74 9.94
N PRO A 478 4.32 -27.41 9.91
CA PRO A 478 4.72 -26.58 8.77
C PRO A 478 6.23 -26.59 8.53
N GLN A 479 7.01 -26.70 9.60
CA GLN A 479 8.46 -26.80 9.55
C GLN A 479 8.90 -28.07 8.79
N MET A 480 8.37 -29.24 9.15
CA MET A 480 8.71 -30.51 8.48
C MET A 480 8.42 -30.53 6.98
N VAL A 481 7.34 -29.87 6.55
CA VAL A 481 7.00 -29.75 5.13
C VAL A 481 7.97 -28.79 4.42
N ASN A 482 8.37 -27.70 5.08
CA ASN A 482 9.35 -26.77 4.52
C ASN A 482 10.74 -27.40 4.44
N GLU A 483 11.19 -28.11 5.49
CA GLU A 483 12.45 -28.85 5.51
C GLU A 483 12.55 -29.79 4.31
N TYR A 484 11.51 -30.59 4.05
CA TYR A 484 11.46 -31.44 2.86
C TYR A 484 11.46 -30.63 1.55
N PHE A 485 10.67 -29.56 1.46
CA PHE A 485 10.55 -28.80 0.22
C PHE A 485 11.86 -28.10 -0.15
N THR A 486 12.65 -27.65 0.83
CA THR A 486 13.92 -26.95 0.61
C THR A 486 15.15 -27.86 0.64
N ALA A 487 15.05 -29.06 1.22
CA ALA A 487 16.17 -29.99 1.29
C ALA A 487 16.69 -30.35 -0.10
N ALA A 488 18.00 -30.61 -0.17
CA ALA A 488 18.69 -30.95 -1.41
C ALA A 488 18.10 -32.20 -2.08
N PRO A 489 18.09 -32.29 -3.41
CA PRO A 489 17.50 -33.43 -4.13
C PRO A 489 18.17 -34.78 -3.82
N GLU A 490 19.39 -34.78 -3.31
CA GLU A 490 20.14 -35.98 -3.01
C GLU A 490 19.61 -36.69 -1.74
N PRO A 491 19.63 -38.04 -1.71
CA PRO A 491 19.29 -38.83 -0.54
C PRO A 491 19.99 -38.38 0.75
N GLN A 492 19.20 -38.18 1.81
CA GLN A 492 19.64 -37.76 3.14
C GLN A 492 18.96 -38.64 4.20
N PRO A 493 19.37 -39.92 4.34
CA PRO A 493 18.73 -40.88 5.24
C PRO A 493 18.77 -40.40 6.70
N ASP A 494 19.87 -39.76 7.14
CA ASP A 494 20.03 -39.24 8.51
C ASP A 494 19.01 -38.14 8.87
N ALA A 495 18.51 -37.41 7.86
CA ALA A 495 17.48 -36.38 8.01
C ALA A 495 16.04 -36.94 7.81
N ASN A 496 15.87 -38.26 7.75
CA ASN A 496 14.61 -38.93 7.40
C ASN A 496 14.07 -38.49 6.02
N LEU A 497 15.00 -38.36 5.07
CA LEU A 497 14.77 -38.03 3.66
C LEU A 497 15.49 -39.05 2.74
N PRO A 498 15.07 -40.33 2.72
CA PRO A 498 15.79 -41.38 2.00
C PRO A 498 15.85 -41.21 0.47
N TYR A 499 14.98 -40.35 -0.09
CA TYR A 499 14.97 -39.99 -1.52
C TYR A 499 15.41 -38.53 -1.75
N GLY A 500 15.87 -37.84 -0.70
CA GLY A 500 16.14 -36.41 -0.73
C GLY A 500 14.90 -35.54 -0.60
N GLY A 501 15.09 -34.24 -0.79
CA GLY A 501 14.05 -33.21 -0.75
C GLY A 501 13.58 -32.77 -2.13
N ALA A 502 12.72 -31.75 -2.16
CA ALA A 502 12.25 -31.19 -3.42
C ALA A 502 13.26 -30.21 -4.07
N GLY A 503 14.28 -29.75 -3.33
CA GLY A 503 15.33 -28.86 -3.84
C GLY A 503 14.87 -27.43 -4.15
N SER A 504 13.84 -26.93 -3.46
CA SER A 504 13.34 -25.57 -3.69
C SER A 504 14.23 -24.49 -3.05
N PRO A 505 14.47 -23.35 -3.73
CA PRO A 505 15.25 -22.23 -3.18
C PRO A 505 14.48 -21.41 -2.13
N CYS A 506 13.22 -21.75 -1.85
CA CYS A 506 12.38 -21.08 -0.87
C CYS A 506 11.32 -22.01 -0.27
N THR A 507 10.68 -21.53 0.80
CA THR A 507 9.62 -22.28 1.50
C THR A 507 8.42 -22.56 0.61
N VAL A 508 7.64 -23.60 0.93
CA VAL A 508 6.45 -23.98 0.14
C VAL A 508 5.37 -22.87 0.13
N HIS A 509 5.43 -21.93 1.09
CA HIS A 509 4.56 -20.77 1.09
C HIS A 509 4.74 -19.90 -0.17
N ASN A 510 5.99 -19.78 -0.65
CA ASN A 510 6.36 -18.94 -1.78
C ASN A 510 5.83 -19.48 -3.12
N VAL A 511 5.40 -20.74 -3.17
CA VAL A 511 4.67 -21.27 -4.35
C VAL A 511 3.40 -20.46 -4.61
N ARG A 512 2.74 -19.95 -3.57
CA ARG A 512 1.58 -19.05 -3.72
C ARG A 512 1.97 -17.71 -4.36
N ASN A 513 3.18 -17.20 -4.08
CA ASN A 513 3.70 -15.99 -4.72
C ASN A 513 4.00 -16.23 -6.19
N TYR A 514 4.62 -17.37 -6.51
CA TYR A 514 4.82 -17.81 -7.90
C TYR A 514 3.47 -17.89 -8.65
N GLN A 515 2.48 -18.59 -8.09
CA GLN A 515 1.17 -18.76 -8.73
C GLN A 515 0.44 -17.44 -8.95
N ALA A 516 0.43 -16.56 -7.95
CA ALA A 516 -0.16 -15.23 -8.07
C ALA A 516 0.50 -14.41 -9.20
N THR A 517 1.83 -14.43 -9.25
CA THR A 517 2.62 -13.69 -10.24
C THR A 517 2.43 -14.26 -11.65
N ARG A 518 2.46 -15.59 -11.80
CA ARG A 518 2.20 -16.30 -13.07
C ARG A 518 0.83 -15.96 -13.65
N VAL A 519 -0.22 -16.01 -12.83
CA VAL A 519 -1.59 -15.68 -13.27
C VAL A 519 -1.71 -14.21 -13.63
N PHE A 520 -1.10 -13.32 -12.85
CA PHE A 520 -1.05 -11.90 -13.17
C PHE A 520 -0.40 -11.66 -14.55
N MET A 521 0.77 -12.24 -14.80
CA MET A 521 1.49 -12.09 -16.07
C MET A 521 0.70 -12.63 -17.26
N ARG A 522 0.07 -13.81 -17.13
CA ARG A 522 -0.78 -14.38 -18.19
C ARG A 522 -1.95 -13.45 -18.55
N LEU A 523 -2.59 -12.84 -17.54
CA LEU A 523 -3.68 -11.91 -17.77
C LEU A 523 -3.19 -10.57 -18.34
N ALA A 524 -2.02 -10.11 -17.90
CA ALA A 524 -1.36 -8.93 -18.45
C ALA A 524 -1.08 -9.08 -19.95
N GLU A 525 -0.55 -10.24 -20.36
CA GLU A 525 -0.30 -10.54 -21.76
C GLU A 525 -1.59 -10.62 -22.57
N LYS A 526 -2.62 -11.30 -22.03
CA LYS A 526 -3.95 -11.38 -22.65
C LYS A 526 -4.58 -9.99 -22.85
N PHE A 527 -4.41 -9.10 -21.88
CA PHE A 527 -4.84 -7.71 -21.99
C PHE A 527 -4.08 -7.00 -23.13
N ALA A 528 -2.76 -7.16 -23.17
CA ALA A 528 -1.95 -6.48 -24.17
C ALA A 528 -2.23 -6.91 -25.61
N ARG A 529 -2.57 -8.19 -25.84
CA ARG A 529 -2.97 -8.67 -27.17
C ARG A 529 -4.29 -8.06 -27.67
N ARG A 530 -5.17 -7.62 -26.76
CA ARG A 530 -6.51 -7.09 -27.11
C ARG A 530 -6.57 -5.58 -27.19
N HIS A 531 -5.58 -4.90 -26.63
CA HIS A 531 -5.55 -3.45 -26.53
C HIS A 531 -4.19 -2.94 -27.02
N PRO A 532 -4.02 -2.64 -28.32
CA PRO A 532 -2.74 -2.22 -28.87
C PRO A 532 -2.35 -0.77 -28.55
N LYS A 533 -3.31 0.08 -28.19
CA LYS A 533 -3.10 1.47 -27.74
C LYS A 533 -4.15 1.86 -26.69
N PRO A 534 -4.15 1.20 -25.52
CA PRO A 534 -5.14 1.47 -24.49
C PRO A 534 -4.93 2.86 -23.89
N THR A 535 -6.02 3.50 -23.47
CA THR A 535 -5.95 4.66 -22.58
C THR A 535 -5.49 4.26 -21.18
N TYR A 536 -5.05 5.23 -20.38
CA TYR A 536 -4.67 4.97 -18.98
C TYR A 536 -5.79 4.32 -18.17
N GLU A 537 -7.04 4.73 -18.39
CA GLU A 537 -8.20 4.19 -17.68
C GLU A 537 -8.45 2.72 -18.02
N GLU A 538 -8.24 2.33 -19.27
CA GLU A 538 -8.33 0.93 -19.71
C GLU A 538 -7.21 0.08 -19.11
N VAL A 539 -5.98 0.61 -19.07
CA VAL A 539 -4.84 -0.05 -18.41
C VAL A 539 -5.13 -0.24 -16.92
N LEU A 540 -5.60 0.80 -16.23
CA LEU A 540 -5.95 0.73 -14.81
C LEU A 540 -7.08 -0.29 -14.55
N ALA A 541 -8.09 -0.31 -15.40
CA ALA A 541 -9.18 -1.29 -15.32
C ALA A 541 -8.68 -2.73 -15.58
N GLY A 542 -7.77 -2.94 -16.53
CA GLY A 542 -7.13 -4.24 -16.78
C GLY A 542 -6.28 -4.72 -15.59
N TYR A 543 -5.62 -3.79 -14.90
CA TYR A 543 -4.83 -4.08 -13.71
C TYR A 543 -5.68 -4.46 -12.50
N GLN A 544 -6.56 -3.56 -12.03
CA GLN A 544 -7.31 -3.71 -10.77
C GLN A 544 -8.70 -4.33 -10.91
N GLY A 545 -9.33 -4.23 -12.08
CA GLY A 545 -10.78 -4.36 -12.24
C GLY A 545 -11.48 -3.03 -11.93
N ARG A 546 -12.80 -2.96 -12.16
CA ARG A 546 -13.53 -1.67 -12.29
C ARG A 546 -13.40 -0.68 -11.12
N ASN A 547 -13.11 0.57 -11.51
CA ASN A 547 -13.47 1.81 -10.82
C ASN A 547 -14.96 2.13 -11.09
N ARG A 548 -15.64 2.79 -10.14
CA ARG A 548 -17.11 3.05 -10.14
C ARG A 548 -17.64 3.92 -11.31
N THR A 549 -16.81 4.34 -12.25
CA THR A 549 -17.16 5.36 -13.28
C THR A 549 -17.11 4.91 -14.74
N ALA A 550 -16.83 3.63 -15.06
CA ALA A 550 -16.84 3.15 -16.45
C ALA A 550 -17.94 2.11 -16.72
N THR A 551 -18.86 2.50 -17.60
CA THR A 551 -20.11 1.83 -18.02
C THR A 551 -19.93 0.41 -18.62
N ARG A 552 -20.90 -0.45 -18.30
CA ARG A 552 -21.48 -1.60 -19.05
C ARG A 552 -20.69 -2.74 -19.74
N GLN A 553 -19.37 -2.94 -19.58
CA GLN A 553 -18.73 -4.26 -19.79
C GLN A 553 -17.90 -4.76 -18.59
N GLY A 554 -18.37 -5.82 -17.93
CA GLY A 554 -17.78 -6.44 -16.74
C GLY A 554 -16.41 -7.07 -16.97
N ARG A 555 -15.34 -6.28 -16.94
CA ARG A 555 -13.96 -6.78 -17.04
C ARG A 555 -13.39 -7.09 -15.66
N VAL A 556 -12.99 -8.34 -15.45
CA VAL A 556 -12.25 -8.80 -14.25
C VAL A 556 -10.78 -8.44 -14.43
N GLY A 557 -10.20 -7.68 -13.49
CA GLY A 557 -8.79 -7.27 -13.57
C GLY A 557 -7.81 -8.35 -13.10
N ALA A 558 -6.56 -8.25 -13.51
CA ALA A 558 -5.51 -9.21 -13.20
C ALA A 558 -5.33 -9.43 -11.68
N ILE A 559 -5.34 -8.36 -10.89
CA ILE A 559 -5.24 -8.45 -9.42
C ILE A 559 -6.44 -9.19 -8.82
N GLN A 560 -7.66 -8.98 -9.33
CA GLN A 560 -8.86 -9.63 -8.81
C GLN A 560 -8.85 -11.14 -9.04
N VAL A 561 -8.40 -11.58 -10.21
CA VAL A 561 -8.30 -13.02 -10.52
C VAL A 561 -7.26 -13.68 -9.62
N ALA A 562 -6.06 -13.10 -9.51
CA ALA A 562 -5.02 -13.61 -8.62
C ALA A 562 -5.49 -13.64 -7.15
N ALA A 563 -6.19 -12.60 -6.69
CA ALA A 563 -6.70 -12.54 -5.33
C ALA A 563 -7.72 -13.64 -5.03
N ARG A 564 -8.67 -13.90 -5.95
CA ARG A 564 -9.63 -15.01 -5.84
C ARG A 564 -8.94 -16.36 -5.78
N LEU A 565 -7.99 -16.61 -6.69
CA LEU A 565 -7.24 -17.86 -6.71
C LEU A 565 -6.58 -18.17 -5.36
N LEU A 566 -6.06 -17.14 -4.69
CA LEU A 566 -5.37 -17.29 -3.41
C LEU A 566 -6.29 -17.23 -2.18
N GLY A 567 -7.57 -16.88 -2.34
CA GLY A 567 -8.48 -16.60 -1.22
C GLY A 567 -8.03 -15.39 -0.38
N ASN A 568 -7.53 -14.33 -1.03
CA ASN A 568 -7.08 -13.09 -0.39
C ASN A 568 -7.92 -11.89 -0.88
N THR A 569 -7.86 -10.76 -0.17
CA THR A 569 -8.36 -9.49 -0.73
C THR A 569 -7.45 -8.99 -1.86
N PRO A 570 -7.96 -8.23 -2.85
CA PRO A 570 -7.14 -7.63 -3.92
C PRO A 570 -5.97 -6.82 -3.38
N ALA A 571 -6.18 -6.04 -2.32
CA ALA A 571 -5.13 -5.23 -1.70
C ALA A 571 -3.99 -6.08 -1.10
N ILE A 572 -4.33 -7.16 -0.38
CA ILE A 572 -3.32 -8.07 0.20
C ILE A 572 -2.59 -8.85 -0.91
N CYS A 573 -3.32 -9.33 -1.91
CA CYS A 573 -2.73 -10.04 -3.04
C CYS A 573 -1.69 -9.18 -3.77
N ARG A 574 -2.07 -7.94 -4.08
CA ARG A 574 -1.21 -6.94 -4.71
C ARG A 574 0.05 -6.64 -3.88
N LYS A 575 -0.13 -6.35 -2.58
CA LYS A 575 0.96 -5.91 -1.69
C LYS A 575 1.95 -7.02 -1.33
N SER A 576 1.50 -8.28 -1.28
CA SER A 576 2.27 -9.34 -0.63
C SER A 576 2.47 -10.61 -1.45
N TYR A 577 1.67 -10.84 -2.49
CA TYR A 577 1.68 -12.09 -3.25
C TYR A 577 2.23 -11.95 -4.67
N ILE A 578 1.80 -10.93 -5.40
CA ILE A 578 2.26 -10.67 -6.77
C ILE A 578 3.58 -9.92 -6.70
N ASP A 579 4.55 -10.30 -7.54
CA ASP A 579 5.80 -9.56 -7.67
C ASP A 579 5.55 -8.10 -8.07
N PRO A 580 5.96 -7.11 -7.24
CA PRO A 580 5.75 -5.72 -7.54
C PRO A 580 6.49 -5.25 -8.81
N GLN A 581 7.58 -5.90 -9.23
CA GLN A 581 8.27 -5.58 -10.49
C GLN A 581 7.41 -5.92 -11.70
N GLN A 582 6.74 -7.08 -11.72
CA GLN A 582 5.81 -7.43 -12.80
C GLN A 582 4.63 -6.45 -12.86
N GLN A 583 4.17 -5.95 -11.72
CA GLN A 583 3.10 -4.95 -11.66
C GLN A 583 3.54 -3.60 -12.22
N LEU A 584 4.81 -3.22 -12.05
CA LEU A 584 5.39 -2.03 -12.67
C LEU A 584 5.48 -2.18 -14.20
N LEU A 585 6.04 -3.31 -14.67
CA LEU A 585 6.20 -3.61 -16.10
C LEU A 585 4.87 -3.57 -16.85
N PHE A 586 3.77 -3.94 -16.19
CA PHE A 586 2.42 -3.83 -16.75
C PHE A 586 2.07 -2.42 -17.25
N PHE A 587 2.40 -1.38 -16.47
CA PHE A 587 2.13 0.02 -16.84
C PHE A 587 3.20 0.59 -17.78
N GLN A 588 4.45 0.24 -17.54
CA GLN A 588 5.59 0.71 -18.36
C GLN A 588 5.47 0.31 -19.82
N ARG A 589 4.89 -0.87 -20.10
CA ARG A 589 4.59 -1.33 -21.47
C ARG A 589 3.84 -0.31 -22.32
N TRP A 590 3.04 0.55 -21.69
CA TRP A 590 2.20 1.56 -22.34
C TRP A 590 2.69 3.00 -22.13
N GLY A 591 3.87 3.18 -21.51
CA GLY A 591 4.39 4.50 -21.18
C GLY A 591 3.62 5.23 -20.07
N TYR A 592 2.82 4.51 -19.27
CA TYR A 592 2.03 5.10 -18.19
C TYR A 592 2.69 4.94 -16.83
N ARG A 593 2.49 5.95 -15.96
CA ARG A 593 2.87 5.86 -14.54
C ARG A 593 1.94 4.90 -13.80
N PRO A 594 2.47 3.97 -12.98
CA PRO A 594 1.65 3.12 -12.12
C PRO A 594 0.83 3.92 -11.09
N PRO A 595 -0.27 3.36 -10.57
CA PRO A 595 -1.00 3.93 -9.44
C PRO A 595 -0.11 4.05 -8.20
N ASP A 596 -0.36 5.07 -7.37
CA ASP A 596 0.40 5.33 -6.14
C ASP A 596 0.48 4.13 -5.21
N CYS A 597 -0.53 3.29 -5.25
CA CYS A 597 -0.59 2.11 -4.41
C CYS A 597 0.37 1.00 -4.84
N VAL A 598 0.79 0.98 -6.11
CA VAL A 598 1.84 0.10 -6.66
C VAL A 598 3.22 0.67 -6.35
N ILE A 599 3.39 1.98 -6.58
CA ILE A 599 4.64 2.67 -6.24
C ILE A 599 4.86 2.59 -4.72
N ARG A 600 3.82 2.87 -3.93
CA ARG A 600 3.35 2.08 -2.78
C ARG A 600 4.24 0.96 -2.27
N ASP A 601 3.94 -0.16 -2.91
CA ASP A 601 4.44 -1.46 -2.59
C ASP A 601 5.86 -1.66 -3.18
N LEU A 602 6.39 -0.68 -3.91
CA LEU A 602 7.76 -0.63 -4.46
C LEU A 602 8.69 0.35 -3.72
N PHE A 603 8.19 1.38 -3.01
CA PHE A 603 8.94 2.57 -2.57
C PHE A 603 10.21 2.19 -1.80
N VAL A 604 11.42 2.35 -2.36
CA VAL A 604 12.15 3.58 -2.76
C VAL A 604 12.47 4.49 -1.57
N GLN A 605 13.57 4.14 -0.90
CA GLN A 605 14.80 4.91 -0.87
C GLN A 605 15.88 3.86 -1.09
N GLU A 606 16.56 3.95 -2.22
CA GLU A 606 18.00 3.72 -2.36
C GLU A 606 18.42 4.68 -3.48
N ASP A 607 19.62 5.23 -3.40
CA ASP A 607 20.27 6.03 -4.44
C ASP A 607 20.49 5.25 -5.75
N HIS A 608 20.08 3.99 -5.75
CA HIS A 608 20.12 3.08 -6.86
C HIS A 608 18.71 2.60 -7.20
N ASP A 609 18.40 2.84 -8.46
CA ASP A 609 17.25 2.39 -9.22
C ASP A 609 17.16 0.84 -9.26
N THR A 610 16.84 0.19 -8.14
CA THR A 610 16.93 -1.27 -7.95
C THR A 610 16.06 -2.06 -8.95
N TYR A 611 15.03 -1.41 -9.52
CA TYR A 611 14.12 -1.99 -10.51
C TYR A 611 14.15 -1.26 -11.86
N GLY A 612 15.08 -0.33 -12.07
CA GLY A 612 15.17 0.39 -13.35
C GLY A 612 14.03 1.37 -13.60
N VAL A 613 13.25 1.79 -12.59
CA VAL A 613 12.13 2.73 -12.71
C VAL A 613 12.61 4.09 -13.23
N ALA A 614 13.70 4.63 -12.69
CA ALA A 614 14.26 5.91 -13.14
C ALA A 614 14.89 5.78 -14.54
N ARG A 615 15.57 4.67 -14.83
CA ARG A 615 16.16 4.36 -16.14
C ARG A 615 15.10 4.10 -17.21
N ALA A 616 13.97 3.49 -16.84
CA ALA A 616 12.82 3.25 -17.71
C ALA A 616 12.06 4.55 -17.99
N LEU A 617 11.85 5.40 -16.98
CA LEU A 617 11.25 6.74 -17.15
C LEU A 617 12.15 7.70 -17.95
N ARG A 618 13.48 7.52 -17.91
CA ARG A 618 14.43 8.27 -18.77
C ARG A 618 14.47 7.76 -20.21
N ARG A 619 14.18 6.46 -20.45
CA ARG A 619 14.16 5.84 -21.80
C ARG A 619 12.90 6.17 -22.60
N SER A 620 11.83 6.64 -21.97
CA SER A 620 10.75 7.35 -22.66
C SER A 620 11.21 8.76 -23.05
N ARG A 621 12.13 8.86 -24.03
CA ARG A 621 12.46 10.12 -24.70
C ARG A 621 11.66 10.25 -26.01
N PRO A 622 11.34 11.49 -26.40
CA PRO A 622 10.47 11.78 -27.53
C PRO A 622 11.13 11.33 -28.84
N ARG A 623 10.35 10.70 -29.73
CA ARG A 623 10.71 10.65 -31.14
C ARG A 623 10.92 12.10 -31.59
N ARG A 624 12.16 12.48 -31.93
CA ARG A 624 12.42 13.66 -32.74
C ARG A 624 11.62 13.46 -34.03
N VAL A 625 10.52 14.20 -34.18
CA VAL A 625 9.87 14.33 -35.47
C VAL A 625 10.89 15.07 -36.35
N LYS A 626 11.46 14.38 -37.33
CA LYS A 626 12.18 15.04 -38.43
C LYS A 626 11.20 16.04 -39.02
N ALA A 627 11.55 17.33 -38.98
CA ALA A 627 10.81 18.36 -39.68
C ALA A 627 10.83 18.01 -41.17
N ASP A 628 9.68 17.55 -41.67
CA ASP A 628 9.48 17.36 -43.09
C ASP A 628 9.13 18.74 -43.67
N ARG A 629 10.17 19.49 -44.05
CA ARG A 629 10.02 20.69 -44.87
C ARG A 629 10.18 20.28 -46.33
N ARG A 630 9.08 19.93 -46.99
CA ARG A 630 8.93 20.11 -48.44
C ARG A 630 7.55 20.66 -48.79
N ARG A 631 7.59 21.95 -49.14
CA ARG A 631 6.86 22.69 -50.19
C ARG A 631 5.33 22.63 -50.24
N SER A 632 4.71 23.82 -50.18
CA SER A 632 3.89 24.33 -51.30
C SER A 632 3.69 25.84 -51.17
N ARG A 633 3.99 26.54 -52.29
CA ARG A 633 3.59 27.89 -52.73
C ARG A 633 3.30 28.97 -51.70
#